data_AF-A0A8J5KS72-F1
#
_entry.id   AF-A0A8J5KS72-F1
#
_cell.length_a   1.000
_cell.length_b   1.000
_cell.length_c   1.000
_cell.angle_alpha   90.00
_cell.angle_beta   90.00
_cell.angle_gamma   90.00
#
_symmetry.space_group_name_H-M   'P 1'
#
loop_
_entity.id
_entity.type
_entity.pdbx_description
1 polymer ?
#
loop_
_entity_poly.entity_id
_entity_poly.type
_entity_poly.pdbx_seq_one_letter_code
_entity_poly.pdbx_strand_id
1 'polypeptide(L)'
;MAVAVFALIRSAVPFHPFVALDTEYPGVVVASKNPYCTLTLPQRYELIRANVEALRIVQVGLTLSDAAGNLPCAIYSDGTCVRYVWEFNFRDFDISRDRYAPSSVELLKANGIDFQKNQIWGIDSCRFAQHLATSGLLSFGHFSPVSWVTFQGAYDFAFLVKMLTCDCKLPKTVREFLHLVHFFFGKRVFDVKHLSKHCPGLYGGLERVASTVRVERAVGSRHQSGSDSLLTWQFPLQLDRSKPNISSISSFQYFSISNIIKLIMAVAVVNNDMPISSSAASTSRIEVRSVWAHNLDEEFALIRSAVPFHPFVALDTEYPGVVVASKNPYCTLTLPQRYELIRANVEALRIVQVGLTLSDVAGNLPCAIYSDGTCVRYVWEFNFRDFDINRDRYAPSSVELLKANGIDFQKNQIWGIDSCRFAQHLATSGLLSFGHFSPVSWVTFQGAYDFAFLVKMLTCDCKLPKTVREFLHLVHFFFGKRVFDVKHLSKHCPGLYGGLERVASTVRVERAVGSRHQSGSDSLLTWQVFYQIASRVNPQLIDRPEHMGTLFDLQLQ
;
A
#
# COMPACT_ATOMS: atom_id res chain seq x y z
N MET A 1 -7.90 -15.86 15.42
CA MET A 1 -7.63 -14.87 16.48
C MET A 1 -7.30 -13.50 15.92
N ALA A 2 -6.26 -13.33 15.08
CA ALA A 2 -5.88 -12.02 14.50
C ALA A 2 -7.05 -11.25 13.85
N VAL A 3 -7.89 -11.91 13.05
CA VAL A 3 -9.09 -11.30 12.43
C VAL A 3 -10.01 -10.65 13.47
N ALA A 4 -10.28 -11.35 14.59
CA ALA A 4 -11.15 -10.84 15.65
C ALA A 4 -10.52 -9.66 16.40
N VAL A 5 -9.21 -9.74 16.65
CA VAL A 5 -8.43 -8.64 17.26
C VAL A 5 -8.49 -7.39 16.39
N PHE A 6 -8.27 -7.51 15.09
CA PHE A 6 -8.31 -6.37 14.18
C PHE A 6 -9.72 -5.84 13.93
N ALA A 7 -10.76 -6.67 14.08
CA ALA A 7 -12.14 -6.18 14.12
C ALA A 7 -12.40 -5.32 15.37
N LEU A 8 -11.87 -5.73 16.53
CA LEU A 8 -11.95 -4.93 17.76
C LEU A 8 -11.19 -3.60 17.61
N ILE A 9 -9.95 -3.63 17.11
CA ILE A 9 -9.17 -2.42 16.81
C ILE A 9 -9.95 -1.49 15.90
N ARG A 10 -10.51 -2.00 14.78
CA ARG A 10 -11.30 -1.21 13.84
C ARG A 10 -12.49 -0.52 14.50
N SER A 11 -13.15 -1.19 15.43
CA SER A 11 -14.27 -0.60 16.18
C SER A 11 -13.83 0.46 17.19
N ALA A 12 -12.60 0.37 17.69
CA ALA A 12 -12.06 1.28 18.71
C ALA A 12 -11.47 2.57 18.12
N VAL A 13 -10.87 2.51 16.93
CA VAL A 13 -10.16 3.63 16.27
C VAL A 13 -10.97 4.95 16.24
N PRO A 14 -12.27 4.96 15.89
CA PRO A 14 -13.04 6.22 15.83
C PRO A 14 -13.13 6.95 17.18
N PHE A 15 -13.01 6.21 18.29
CA PHE A 15 -13.15 6.75 19.65
C PHE A 15 -11.78 6.93 20.35
N HIS A 16 -10.73 6.29 19.83
CA HIS A 16 -9.40 6.26 20.43
C HIS A 16 -8.34 6.63 19.39
N PRO A 17 -8.27 7.92 18.99
CA PRO A 17 -7.42 8.37 17.89
C PRO A 17 -5.93 8.46 18.24
N PHE A 18 -5.51 8.23 19.48
CA PHE A 18 -4.09 8.23 19.85
C PHE A 18 -3.56 6.81 19.87
N VAL A 19 -2.50 6.55 19.11
CA VAL A 19 -1.92 5.22 18.96
C VAL A 19 -0.46 5.28 19.38
N ALA A 20 -0.13 4.65 20.50
CA ALA A 20 1.26 4.43 20.85
C ALA A 20 1.74 3.10 20.28
N LEU A 21 2.97 3.14 19.76
CA LEU A 21 3.63 2.05 19.06
C LEU A 21 5.00 1.81 19.71
N ASP A 22 5.33 0.53 19.83
CA ASP A 22 6.66 0.04 20.16
C ASP A 22 6.91 -1.28 19.41
N THR A 23 8.17 -1.59 19.09
CA THR A 23 8.53 -2.84 18.41
C THR A 23 9.70 -3.52 19.09
N GLU A 24 9.64 -4.85 19.13
CA GLU A 24 10.76 -5.69 19.55
C GLU A 24 11.36 -6.42 18.36
N TYR A 25 12.68 -6.39 18.28
CA TYR A 25 13.48 -6.95 17.20
C TYR A 25 14.82 -7.46 17.75
N PRO A 26 15.54 -8.35 17.05
CA PRO A 26 16.60 -9.14 17.64
C PRO A 26 17.95 -8.38 17.66
N GLY A 27 17.89 -7.10 18.02
CA GLY A 27 19.03 -6.20 18.24
C GLY A 27 19.52 -5.46 17.01
N VAL A 28 20.80 -5.07 17.03
CA VAL A 28 21.48 -4.32 15.97
C VAL A 28 22.68 -5.15 15.52
N VAL A 29 22.75 -5.49 14.23
CA VAL A 29 23.79 -6.33 13.62
C VAL A 29 24.72 -5.55 12.69
N VAL A 30 24.35 -4.32 12.33
CA VAL A 30 25.18 -3.37 11.57
C VAL A 30 25.43 -2.15 12.45
N ALA A 31 26.70 -1.93 12.81
CA ALA A 31 27.11 -0.82 13.67
C ALA A 31 28.04 0.16 12.94
N SER A 32 28.04 1.40 13.40
CA SER A 32 28.99 2.43 12.95
C SER A 32 30.30 2.33 13.72
N LYS A 33 31.42 2.63 13.04
CA LYS A 33 32.72 2.84 13.71
C LYS A 33 32.75 4.12 14.55
N ASN A 34 31.97 5.13 14.15
CA ASN A 34 31.86 6.40 14.87
C ASN A 34 30.68 6.38 15.85
N PRO A 35 30.77 7.07 17.01
CA PRO A 35 29.67 7.17 17.96
C PRO A 35 28.37 7.68 17.30
N TYR A 36 27.23 7.10 17.67
CA TYR A 36 25.94 7.42 17.03
C TYR A 36 25.59 8.92 17.08
N CYS A 37 25.98 9.60 18.17
CA CYS A 37 25.77 11.04 18.35
C CYS A 37 26.53 11.91 17.35
N THR A 38 27.65 11.45 16.78
CA THR A 38 28.46 12.21 15.81
C THR A 38 28.03 11.99 14.37
N LEU A 39 27.11 11.07 14.11
CA LEU A 39 26.63 10.75 12.76
C LEU A 39 25.65 11.80 12.23
N THR A 40 25.71 12.05 10.92
CA THR A 40 24.72 12.87 10.22
C THR A 40 23.38 12.13 10.08
N LEU A 41 22.29 12.86 9.79
CA LEU A 41 20.97 12.25 9.62
C LEU A 41 20.93 11.17 8.52
N PRO A 42 21.50 11.37 7.31
CA PRO A 42 21.60 10.31 6.31
C PRO A 42 22.39 9.08 6.78
N GLN A 43 23.50 9.28 7.50
CA GLN A 43 24.30 8.16 8.04
C GLN A 43 23.53 7.36 9.10
N ARG A 44 22.79 8.05 9.98
CA ARG A 44 21.93 7.40 10.98
C ARG A 44 20.82 6.59 10.31
N TYR A 45 20.17 7.17 9.29
CA TYR A 45 19.15 6.49 8.52
C TYR A 45 19.71 5.26 7.80
N GLU A 46 20.89 5.36 7.19
CA GLU A 46 21.53 4.24 6.52
C GLU A 46 21.81 3.07 7.47
N LEU A 47 22.19 3.34 8.73
CA LEU A 47 22.31 2.29 9.75
C LEU A 47 20.97 1.64 10.08
N ILE A 48 19.92 2.44 10.28
CA ILE A 48 18.57 1.91 10.53
C ILE A 48 18.13 1.04 9.36
N ARG A 49 18.28 1.55 8.14
CA ARG A 49 17.99 0.88 6.89
C ARG A 49 18.71 -0.48 6.80
N ALA A 50 20.02 -0.48 6.99
CA ALA A 50 20.84 -1.69 6.90
C ALA A 50 20.45 -2.75 7.95
N ASN A 51 20.13 -2.32 9.18
CA ASN A 51 19.67 -3.24 10.23
C ASN A 51 18.27 -3.78 9.94
N VAL A 52 17.30 -2.92 9.62
CA VAL A 52 15.91 -3.33 9.34
C VAL A 52 15.84 -4.25 8.12
N GLU A 53 16.66 -4.03 7.10
CA GLU A 53 16.76 -4.94 5.95
C GLU A 53 17.39 -6.29 6.32
N ALA A 54 18.36 -6.32 7.25
CA ALA A 54 19.05 -7.53 7.67
C ALA A 54 18.32 -8.36 8.74
N LEU A 55 17.30 -7.79 9.38
CA LEU A 55 16.63 -8.37 10.54
C LEU A 55 15.15 -8.68 10.27
N ARG A 56 14.59 -9.54 11.11
CA ARG A 56 13.18 -9.89 11.17
C ARG A 56 12.56 -9.33 12.45
N ILE A 57 11.37 -8.76 12.36
CA ILE A 57 10.65 -8.25 13.53
C ILE A 57 10.20 -9.43 14.43
N VAL A 58 10.17 -9.21 15.73
CA VAL A 58 9.79 -10.23 16.73
C VAL A 58 8.43 -9.91 17.33
N GLN A 59 8.18 -8.65 17.70
CA GLN A 59 6.87 -8.19 18.17
C GLN A 59 6.54 -6.75 17.73
N VAL A 60 5.23 -6.46 17.71
CA VAL A 60 4.67 -5.11 17.59
C VAL A 60 3.66 -4.90 18.71
N GLY A 61 3.79 -3.79 19.41
CA GLY A 61 2.88 -3.34 20.47
C GLY A 61 2.04 -2.18 19.99
N LEU A 62 0.72 -2.24 20.22
CA LEU A 62 -0.19 -1.15 19.93
C LEU A 62 -1.05 -0.83 21.15
N THR A 63 -1.03 0.44 21.56
CA THR A 63 -1.93 0.99 22.57
C THR A 63 -2.79 2.07 21.94
N LEU A 64 -4.11 1.89 21.95
CA LEU A 64 -5.05 2.93 21.53
C LEU A 64 -5.57 3.69 22.75
N SER A 65 -5.79 4.98 22.60
CA SER A 65 -6.37 5.81 23.66
C SER A 65 -7.15 7.01 23.14
N ASP A 66 -8.10 7.48 23.94
CA ASP A 66 -8.74 8.78 23.75
C ASP A 66 -7.86 9.94 24.26
N ALA A 67 -8.33 11.17 24.13
CA ALA A 67 -7.59 12.36 24.59
C ALA A 67 -7.42 12.44 26.12
N ALA A 68 -8.26 11.74 26.89
CA ALA A 68 -8.19 11.72 28.35
C ALA A 68 -7.26 10.62 28.89
N GLY A 69 -6.78 9.73 28.03
CA GLY A 69 -5.94 8.59 28.38
C GLY A 69 -6.72 7.31 28.67
N ASN A 70 -8.01 7.26 28.35
CA ASN A 70 -8.79 6.03 28.49
C ASN A 70 -8.44 5.06 27.35
N LEU A 71 -8.33 3.78 27.69
CA LEU A 71 -8.10 2.70 26.72
C LEU A 71 -9.42 2.06 26.29
N PRO A 72 -9.47 1.44 25.10
CA PRO A 72 -10.62 0.67 24.64
C PRO A 72 -11.01 -0.39 25.67
N CYS A 73 -12.29 -0.41 26.03
CA CYS A 73 -12.85 -1.33 27.02
C CYS A 73 -13.94 -2.20 26.42
N ALA A 74 -13.91 -3.51 26.68
CA ALA A 74 -15.07 -4.38 26.53
C ALA A 74 -15.76 -4.54 27.88
N ILE A 75 -17.07 -4.29 27.89
CA ILE A 75 -17.92 -4.46 29.05
C ILE A 75 -18.56 -5.84 28.96
N TYR A 76 -18.31 -6.69 29.94
CA TYR A 76 -18.90 -8.02 30.05
C TYR A 76 -20.30 -7.94 30.71
N SER A 77 -21.08 -9.01 30.59
CA SER A 77 -22.46 -9.07 31.08
C SER A 77 -22.57 -8.89 32.61
N ASP A 78 -21.49 -9.10 33.34
CA ASP A 78 -21.35 -8.87 34.78
C ASP A 78 -20.96 -7.41 35.14
N GLY A 79 -20.82 -6.54 34.14
CA GLY A 79 -20.40 -5.15 34.31
C GLY A 79 -18.88 -4.96 34.37
N THR A 80 -18.09 -6.03 34.27
CA THR A 80 -16.62 -5.96 34.27
C THR A 80 -16.12 -5.27 33.00
N CYS A 81 -15.29 -4.23 33.16
CA CYS A 81 -14.65 -3.52 32.05
C CYS A 81 -13.20 -3.99 31.90
N VAL A 82 -12.90 -4.69 30.80
CA VAL A 82 -11.53 -5.12 30.47
C VAL A 82 -10.96 -4.17 29.42
N ARG A 83 -9.83 -3.53 29.76
CA ARG A 83 -9.09 -2.64 28.86
C ARG A 83 -8.04 -3.42 28.07
N TYR A 84 -7.85 -3.03 26.81
CA TYR A 84 -6.93 -3.74 25.92
C TYR A 84 -5.69 -2.93 25.58
N VAL A 85 -4.57 -3.64 25.58
CA VAL A 85 -3.34 -3.29 24.88
C VAL A 85 -2.95 -4.50 24.06
N TRP A 86 -2.52 -4.29 22.82
CA TRP A 86 -2.26 -5.39 21.90
C TRP A 86 -0.77 -5.62 21.72
N GLU A 87 -0.39 -6.89 21.79
CA GLU A 87 0.93 -7.36 21.46
C GLU A 87 0.81 -8.43 20.37
N PHE A 88 1.48 -8.19 19.25
CA PHE A 88 1.50 -9.10 18.10
C PHE A 88 2.85 -9.78 18.05
N ASN A 89 2.83 -11.11 18.18
CA ASN A 89 4.03 -11.95 18.14
C ASN A 89 4.22 -12.51 16.74
N PHE A 90 5.40 -12.34 16.14
CA PHE A 90 5.67 -12.73 14.75
C PHE A 90 6.44 -14.04 14.65
N ARG A 91 6.05 -14.87 13.68
CA ARG A 91 6.74 -16.14 13.38
C ARG A 91 7.95 -15.98 12.44
N ASP A 92 8.17 -14.77 11.94
CA ASP A 92 9.12 -14.50 10.86
C ASP A 92 10.59 -14.72 11.25
N PHE A 93 10.93 -14.50 12.53
CA PHE A 93 12.29 -14.62 13.06
C PHE A 93 12.63 -16.03 13.55
N ASP A 94 13.64 -16.65 12.97
CA ASP A 94 14.18 -17.96 13.33
C ASP A 94 15.64 -17.84 13.80
N ILE A 95 15.89 -18.20 15.06
CA ILE A 95 17.23 -18.16 15.69
C ILE A 95 18.25 -19.02 14.93
N SER A 96 17.83 -20.11 14.28
CA SER A 96 18.75 -21.01 13.57
C SER A 96 19.21 -20.48 12.21
N ARG A 97 18.45 -19.52 11.64
CA ARG A 97 18.63 -19.06 10.26
C ARG A 97 18.98 -17.58 10.17
N ASP A 98 18.33 -16.75 10.99
CA ASP A 98 18.34 -15.30 10.83
C ASP A 98 19.48 -14.66 11.60
N ARG A 99 19.90 -13.47 11.17
CA ARG A 99 20.91 -12.68 11.87
C ARG A 99 20.29 -12.04 13.11
N TYR A 100 21.07 -11.98 14.19
CA TYR A 100 20.67 -11.30 15.43
C TYR A 100 21.88 -10.90 16.27
N ALA A 101 21.66 -10.02 17.24
CA ALA A 101 22.61 -9.74 18.31
C ALA A 101 22.35 -10.70 19.50
N PRO A 102 23.32 -11.54 19.91
CA PRO A 102 23.10 -12.53 20.97
C PRO A 102 22.60 -11.96 22.29
N SER A 103 23.20 -10.86 22.75
CA SER A 103 22.79 -10.17 23.98
C SER A 103 21.36 -9.64 23.94
N SER A 104 20.89 -9.19 22.76
CA SER A 104 19.50 -8.76 22.59
C SER A 104 18.52 -9.94 22.64
N VAL A 105 18.84 -11.06 22.00
CA VAL A 105 18.00 -12.26 22.05
C VAL A 105 17.94 -12.85 23.46
N GLU A 106 19.07 -12.88 24.18
CA GLU A 106 19.10 -13.29 25.59
C GLU A 106 18.23 -12.39 26.47
N LEU A 107 18.31 -11.08 26.27
CA LEU A 107 17.47 -10.10 26.97
C LEU A 107 15.99 -10.32 26.68
N LEU A 108 15.61 -10.54 25.42
CA LEU A 108 14.22 -10.82 25.04
C LEU A 108 13.71 -12.11 25.69
N LYS A 109 14.50 -13.19 25.70
CA LYS A 109 14.15 -14.44 26.40
C LYS A 109 13.95 -14.21 27.90
N ALA A 110 14.87 -13.47 28.53
CA ALA A 110 14.79 -13.14 29.95
C ALA A 110 13.53 -12.33 30.31
N ASN A 111 12.96 -11.59 29.36
CA ASN A 111 11.72 -10.83 29.51
C ASN A 111 10.47 -11.56 28.96
N GLY A 112 10.57 -12.87 28.73
CA GLY A 112 9.41 -13.73 28.45
C GLY A 112 9.09 -13.93 26.97
N ILE A 113 9.95 -13.51 26.05
CA ILE A 113 9.79 -13.82 24.62
C ILE A 113 10.14 -15.28 24.36
N ASP A 114 9.14 -16.05 23.94
CA ASP A 114 9.31 -17.45 23.52
C ASP A 114 9.35 -17.56 22.00
N PHE A 115 10.57 -17.64 21.46
CA PHE A 115 10.81 -17.75 20.02
C PHE A 115 10.28 -19.05 19.40
N GLN A 116 10.22 -20.15 20.16
CA GLN A 116 9.66 -21.41 19.65
C GLN A 116 8.14 -21.31 19.55
N LYS A 117 7.49 -20.74 20.57
CA LYS A 117 6.06 -20.44 20.52
C LYS A 117 5.72 -19.47 19.40
N ASN A 118 6.55 -18.46 19.18
CA ASN A 118 6.38 -17.51 18.07
C ASN A 118 6.46 -18.22 16.71
N GLN A 119 7.40 -19.13 16.50
CA GLN A 119 7.47 -19.92 15.26
C GLN A 119 6.19 -20.72 14.97
N ILE A 120 5.59 -21.31 16.02
CA ILE A 120 4.41 -22.18 15.86
C ILE A 120 3.12 -21.35 15.73
N TRP A 121 2.96 -20.33 16.57
CA TRP A 121 1.67 -19.64 16.77
C TRP A 121 1.68 -18.16 16.35
N GLY A 122 2.85 -17.60 16.04
CA GLY A 122 3.01 -16.21 15.68
C GLY A 122 2.28 -15.85 14.38
N ILE A 123 1.88 -14.59 14.28
CA ILE A 123 1.32 -14.04 13.05
C ILE A 123 2.44 -13.85 12.03
N ASP A 124 2.09 -14.09 10.77
CA ASP A 124 2.92 -13.77 9.62
C ASP A 124 2.97 -12.25 9.40
N SER A 125 4.16 -11.68 9.22
CA SER A 125 4.31 -10.22 9.06
C SER A 125 3.52 -9.65 7.88
N CYS A 126 3.43 -10.37 6.75
CA CYS A 126 2.61 -9.97 5.61
C CYS A 126 1.11 -9.99 5.96
N ARG A 127 0.63 -11.01 6.69
CA ARG A 127 -0.77 -11.05 7.16
C ARG A 127 -1.07 -9.95 8.17
N PHE A 128 -0.15 -9.64 9.06
CA PHE A 128 -0.28 -8.50 9.96
C PHE A 128 -0.40 -7.19 9.19
N ALA A 129 0.46 -6.97 8.18
CA ALA A 129 0.41 -5.78 7.33
C ALA A 129 -0.95 -5.63 6.62
N GLN A 130 -1.51 -6.72 6.09
CA GLN A 130 -2.84 -6.73 5.49
C GLN A 130 -3.94 -6.33 6.49
N HIS A 131 -3.86 -6.86 7.71
CA HIS A 131 -4.81 -6.51 8.76
C HIS A 131 -4.64 -5.06 9.24
N LEU A 132 -3.41 -4.58 9.39
CA LEU A 132 -3.10 -3.20 9.73
C LEU A 132 -3.63 -2.24 8.66
N ALA A 133 -3.46 -2.58 7.38
CA ALA A 133 -3.97 -1.81 6.25
C ALA A 133 -5.50 -1.66 6.24
N THR A 134 -6.22 -2.63 6.81
CA THR A 134 -7.70 -2.61 6.90
C THR A 134 -8.22 -2.21 8.28
N SER A 135 -7.33 -1.80 9.20
CA SER A 135 -7.69 -1.53 10.60
C SER A 135 -8.31 -0.14 10.83
N GLY A 136 -8.10 0.79 9.89
CA GLY A 136 -8.41 2.21 10.08
C GLY A 136 -7.30 3.00 10.78
N LEU A 137 -6.21 2.35 11.20
CA LEU A 137 -5.06 3.02 11.83
C LEU A 137 -4.19 3.80 10.82
N LEU A 138 -4.17 3.38 9.56
CA LEU A 138 -3.35 3.97 8.50
C LEU A 138 -4.07 5.09 7.75
N SER A 139 -3.27 5.99 7.16
CA SER A 139 -3.69 7.21 6.46
C SER A 139 -3.73 7.05 4.94
N PHE A 140 -2.79 6.29 4.35
CA PHE A 140 -2.58 6.17 2.90
C PHE A 140 -2.57 7.52 2.15
N GLY A 141 -1.98 8.56 2.74
CA GLY A 141 -1.89 9.91 2.15
C GLY A 141 -3.14 10.77 2.33
N HIS A 142 -4.22 10.23 2.90
CA HIS A 142 -5.44 10.97 3.21
C HIS A 142 -5.40 11.57 4.63
N PHE A 143 -6.35 12.45 4.94
CA PHE A 143 -6.54 12.90 6.31
C PHE A 143 -6.89 11.70 7.21
N SER A 144 -5.94 11.30 8.05
CA SER A 144 -6.20 10.37 9.15
C SER A 144 -6.59 11.19 10.39
N PRO A 145 -7.55 10.74 11.21
CA PRO A 145 -7.80 11.27 12.55
C PRO A 145 -6.85 10.65 13.61
N VAL A 146 -6.04 9.67 13.24
CA VAL A 146 -5.09 8.99 14.14
C VAL A 146 -3.83 9.83 14.37
N SER A 147 -3.32 9.86 15.59
CA SER A 147 -2.06 10.47 15.98
C SER A 147 -1.15 9.40 16.56
N TRP A 148 0.01 9.19 15.94
CA TRP A 148 0.96 8.16 16.32
C TRP A 148 1.98 8.68 17.31
N VAL A 149 2.28 7.89 18.34
CA VAL A 149 3.20 8.23 19.42
C VAL A 149 4.20 7.09 19.59
N THR A 150 5.50 7.42 19.64
CA THR A 150 6.58 6.43 19.78
C THR A 150 7.63 6.92 20.75
N PHE A 151 8.47 6.04 21.28
CA PHE A 151 9.66 6.41 22.01
C PHE A 151 10.89 5.94 21.24
N GLN A 152 11.61 6.86 20.58
CA GLN A 152 12.71 6.50 19.68
C GLN A 152 12.25 5.66 18.47
N GLY A 153 11.13 6.06 17.86
CA GLY A 153 10.37 5.21 16.93
C GLY A 153 10.90 5.07 15.52
N ALA A 154 12.14 5.47 15.25
CA ALA A 154 12.72 5.38 13.92
C ALA A 154 12.81 3.94 13.42
N TYR A 155 13.15 2.98 14.30
CA TYR A 155 13.13 1.55 13.99
C TYR A 155 11.69 1.02 13.86
N ASP A 156 10.79 1.45 14.75
CA ASP A 156 9.39 1.00 14.74
C ASP A 156 8.72 1.29 13.39
N PHE A 157 8.81 2.54 12.93
CA PHE A 157 8.28 2.92 11.62
C PHE A 157 9.04 2.27 10.47
N ALA A 158 10.35 2.05 10.60
CA ALA A 158 11.10 1.38 9.55
C ALA A 158 10.66 -0.08 9.36
N PHE A 159 10.44 -0.83 10.44
CA PHE A 159 9.88 -2.17 10.34
C PHE A 159 8.44 -2.18 9.84
N LEU A 160 7.58 -1.28 10.32
CA LEU A 160 6.21 -1.20 9.83
C LEU A 160 6.15 -0.80 8.34
N VAL A 161 6.96 0.17 7.90
CA VAL A 161 7.06 0.54 6.47
C VAL A 161 7.53 -0.68 5.68
N LYS A 162 8.60 -1.35 6.11
CA LYS A 162 9.10 -2.58 5.45
C LYS A 162 7.97 -3.60 5.29
N MET A 163 7.22 -3.90 6.35
CA MET A 163 6.07 -4.82 6.30
C MET A 163 4.95 -4.35 5.37
N LEU A 164 4.57 -3.07 5.43
CA LEU A 164 3.52 -2.48 4.60
C LEU A 164 3.93 -2.36 3.13
N THR A 165 5.23 -2.30 2.87
CA THR A 165 5.82 -2.38 1.53
C THR A 165 6.28 -3.80 1.21
N CYS A 166 5.60 -4.84 1.69
CA CYS A 166 5.85 -6.21 1.23
C CYS A 166 7.28 -6.72 1.49
N ASP A 167 7.85 -6.40 2.64
CA ASP A 167 9.23 -6.78 3.03
C ASP A 167 10.32 -6.26 2.06
N CYS A 168 9.98 -5.26 1.27
CA CYS A 168 10.90 -4.65 0.32
C CYS A 168 11.99 -3.83 1.01
N LYS A 169 13.08 -3.58 0.26
CA LYS A 169 14.14 -2.68 0.72
C LYS A 169 13.55 -1.31 1.01
N LEU A 170 13.99 -0.70 2.10
CA LEU A 170 13.56 0.63 2.46
C LEU A 170 14.17 1.65 1.48
N PRO A 171 13.57 2.85 1.34
CA PRO A 171 14.07 3.87 0.43
C PRO A 171 15.54 4.24 0.68
N LYS A 172 16.23 4.74 -0.35
CA LYS A 172 17.65 5.12 -0.21
C LYS A 172 17.81 6.43 0.56
N THR A 173 16.79 7.29 0.53
CA THR A 173 16.88 8.62 1.14
C THR A 173 15.92 8.78 2.32
N VAL A 174 16.33 9.61 3.28
CA VAL A 174 15.49 10.00 4.43
C VAL A 174 14.19 10.65 3.97
N ARG A 175 14.23 11.45 2.89
CA ARG A 175 13.07 12.15 2.35
C ARG A 175 12.00 11.16 1.88
N GLU A 176 12.39 10.18 1.07
CA GLU A 176 11.48 9.14 0.58
C GLU A 176 10.94 8.28 1.72
N PHE A 177 11.78 7.94 2.70
CA PHE A 177 11.34 7.24 3.89
C PHE A 177 10.27 8.01 4.66
N LEU A 178 10.50 9.30 4.92
CA LEU A 178 9.52 10.16 5.57
C LEU A 178 8.26 10.35 4.72
N HIS A 179 8.36 10.35 3.39
CA HIS A 179 7.19 10.32 2.52
C HIS A 179 6.36 9.04 2.75
N LEU A 180 6.98 7.87 2.86
CA LEU A 180 6.27 6.63 3.20
C LEU A 180 5.67 6.67 4.60
N VAL A 181 6.39 7.21 5.58
CA VAL A 181 5.86 7.37 6.94
C VAL A 181 4.62 8.28 6.92
N HIS A 182 4.69 9.43 6.26
CA HIS A 182 3.54 10.32 6.15
C HIS A 182 2.40 9.74 5.31
N PHE A 183 2.72 8.97 4.28
CA PHE A 183 1.74 8.26 3.48
C PHE A 183 1.00 7.23 4.33
N PHE A 184 1.70 6.30 4.99
CA PHE A 184 1.04 5.24 5.75
C PHE A 184 0.44 5.72 7.07
N PHE A 185 1.08 6.63 7.80
CA PHE A 185 0.71 6.97 9.19
C PHE A 185 0.14 8.39 9.34
N GLY A 186 0.16 9.18 8.27
CA GLY A 186 -0.26 10.58 8.30
C GLY A 186 0.83 11.51 8.86
N LYS A 187 0.52 12.80 8.94
CA LYS A 187 1.48 13.83 9.40
C LYS A 187 1.58 13.96 10.92
N ARG A 188 0.67 13.34 11.68
CA ARG A 188 0.62 13.43 13.15
C ARG A 188 1.38 12.27 13.77
N VAL A 189 2.70 12.32 13.66
CA VAL A 189 3.63 11.35 14.22
C VAL A 189 4.53 12.07 15.23
N PHE A 190 4.56 11.56 16.46
CA PHE A 190 5.26 12.18 17.58
C PHE A 190 6.26 11.21 18.19
N ASP A 191 7.51 11.62 18.28
CA ASP A 191 8.56 10.88 18.98
C ASP A 191 8.79 11.51 20.36
N VAL A 192 8.35 10.81 21.39
CA VAL A 192 8.42 11.21 22.79
C VAL A 192 9.87 11.43 23.24
N LYS A 193 10.80 10.61 22.76
CA LYS A 193 12.23 10.74 23.10
C LYS A 193 12.83 12.00 22.49
N HIS A 194 12.38 12.40 21.31
CA HIS A 194 12.73 13.68 20.72
C HIS A 194 12.15 14.83 21.55
N LEU A 195 10.86 14.78 21.88
CA LEU A 195 10.19 15.80 22.69
C LEU A 195 10.85 15.98 24.07
N SER A 196 11.26 14.89 24.71
CA SER A 196 11.86 14.91 26.06
C SER A 196 13.17 15.70 26.12
N LYS A 197 13.89 15.87 25.00
CA LYS A 197 15.14 16.67 24.95
C LYS A 197 14.92 18.13 25.30
N HIS A 198 13.69 18.62 25.13
CA HIS A 198 13.30 19.99 25.43
C HIS A 198 12.77 20.16 26.86
N CYS A 199 12.76 19.09 27.66
CA CYS A 199 12.32 19.10 29.05
C CYS A 199 13.52 18.88 29.98
N PRO A 200 13.93 19.89 30.78
CA PRO A 200 15.02 19.74 31.73
C PRO A 200 14.79 18.56 32.68
N GLY A 201 15.79 17.68 32.82
CA GLY A 201 15.73 16.51 33.70
C GLY A 201 15.17 15.23 33.07
N LEU A 202 14.58 15.27 31.86
CA LEU A 202 14.03 14.09 31.19
C LEU A 202 15.01 13.47 30.18
N TYR A 203 15.86 12.55 30.67
CA TYR A 203 16.86 11.84 29.87
C TYR A 203 16.96 10.34 30.21
N GLY A 204 17.65 9.58 29.35
CA GLY A 204 17.76 8.12 29.45
C GLY A 204 16.67 7.33 28.70
N GLY A 205 16.60 6.01 28.93
CA GLY A 205 15.61 5.14 28.28
C GLY A 205 14.19 5.32 28.82
N LEU A 206 13.22 4.68 28.18
CA LEU A 206 11.78 4.81 28.47
C LEU A 206 11.46 4.69 29.97
N GLU A 207 11.97 3.65 30.63
CA GLU A 207 11.77 3.41 32.06
C GLU A 207 12.26 4.56 32.96
N ARG A 208 13.45 5.10 32.66
CA ARG A 208 14.01 6.20 33.45
C ARG A 208 13.19 7.47 33.26
N VAL A 209 12.73 7.71 32.03
CA VAL A 209 11.91 8.87 31.70
C VAL A 209 10.54 8.75 32.37
N ALA A 210 9.92 7.57 32.33
CA ALA A 210 8.65 7.27 33.00
C ALA A 210 8.75 7.42 34.53
N SER A 211 9.79 6.85 35.16
CA SER A 211 9.99 6.97 36.60
C SER A 211 10.24 8.40 37.06
N THR A 212 10.93 9.21 36.25
CA THR A 212 11.17 10.63 36.54
C THR A 212 9.87 11.43 36.64
N VAL A 213 8.83 11.05 35.89
CA VAL A 213 7.50 11.67 35.95
C VAL A 213 6.50 10.91 36.84
N ARG A 214 6.98 9.91 37.59
CA ARG A 214 6.15 9.06 38.49
C ARG A 214 5.06 8.28 37.75
N VAL A 215 5.38 7.78 36.56
CA VAL A 215 4.55 6.79 35.85
C VAL A 215 5.15 5.41 36.09
N GLU A 216 4.34 4.49 36.62
CA GLU A 216 4.69 3.09 36.83
C GLU A 216 4.10 2.21 35.72
N ARG A 217 4.81 1.13 35.38
CA ARG A 217 4.35 0.15 34.39
C ARG A 217 3.12 -0.59 34.90
N ALA A 218 1.99 -0.40 34.22
CA ALA A 218 0.71 -0.93 34.68
C ALA A 218 0.52 -2.44 34.45
N VAL A 219 1.06 -2.98 33.36
CA VAL A 219 0.90 -4.40 32.95
C VAL A 219 2.12 -4.86 32.16
N GLY A 220 2.43 -6.16 32.18
CA GLY A 220 3.54 -6.74 31.41
C GLY A 220 4.93 -6.42 31.97
N SER A 221 5.97 -6.82 31.23
CA SER A 221 7.38 -6.59 31.58
C SER A 221 8.03 -5.62 30.61
N ARG A 222 9.21 -5.11 30.97
CA ARG A 222 10.07 -4.37 30.04
C ARG A 222 10.47 -5.28 28.88
N HIS A 223 10.64 -4.73 27.69
CA HIS A 223 10.95 -5.50 26.48
C HIS A 223 9.82 -6.44 26.04
N GLN A 224 8.59 -5.99 26.30
CA GLN A 224 7.35 -6.56 25.76
C GLN A 224 6.62 -5.41 25.09
N SER A 225 6.54 -5.46 23.76
CA SER A 225 6.15 -4.30 22.95
C SER A 225 4.78 -3.73 23.33
N GLY A 226 3.80 -4.56 23.71
CA GLY A 226 2.50 -4.05 24.18
C GLY A 226 2.60 -3.29 25.51
N SER A 227 3.44 -3.77 26.43
CA SER A 227 3.67 -3.09 27.70
C SER A 227 4.41 -1.76 27.51
N ASP A 228 5.43 -1.75 26.63
CA ASP A 228 6.23 -0.57 26.31
C ASP A 228 5.47 0.48 25.50
N SER A 229 4.56 0.07 24.61
CA SER A 229 3.66 1.00 23.92
C SER A 229 2.71 1.71 24.89
N LEU A 230 2.22 1.01 25.93
CA LEU A 230 1.38 1.64 26.95
C LEU A 230 2.19 2.65 27.78
N LEU A 231 3.39 2.28 28.21
CA LEU A 231 4.25 3.16 29.00
C LEU A 231 4.66 4.42 28.20
N THR A 232 4.89 4.26 26.89
CA THR A 232 5.14 5.35 25.94
C THR A 232 3.99 6.36 25.89
N TRP A 233 2.73 5.91 26.04
CA TRP A 233 1.56 6.79 26.07
C TRP A 233 1.26 7.39 27.45
N GLN A 234 1.56 6.68 28.53
CA GLN A 234 1.25 7.16 29.89
C GLN A 234 2.16 8.33 30.30
N PHE A 235 3.41 8.35 29.84
CA PHE A 235 4.37 9.42 30.14
C PHE A 235 3.87 10.82 29.70
N PRO A 236 3.48 11.07 28.44
CA PRO A 236 3.01 12.40 28.00
C PRO A 236 1.76 12.86 28.75
N LEU A 237 0.84 11.95 29.08
CA LEU A 237 -0.37 12.28 29.85
C LEU A 237 -0.05 12.81 31.26
N GLN A 238 0.95 12.21 31.92
CA GLN A 238 1.33 12.61 33.27
C GLN A 238 2.07 13.97 33.28
N LEU A 239 2.82 14.28 32.22
CA LEU A 239 3.39 15.61 32.03
C LEU A 239 2.33 16.71 31.88
N ASP A 240 1.18 16.43 31.25
CA ASP A 240 0.08 17.41 31.21
C ASP A 240 -0.46 17.71 32.60
N ARG A 241 -0.70 16.64 33.37
CA ARG A 241 -1.36 16.70 34.67
C ARG A 241 -0.49 17.38 35.73
N SER A 242 0.82 17.41 35.54
CA SER A 242 1.79 17.88 36.54
C SER A 242 2.26 19.35 36.39
N LYS A 243 1.84 20.08 35.33
CA LYS A 243 2.19 21.50 35.03
C LYS A 243 3.43 22.06 35.74
N PRO A 244 4.66 21.83 35.23
CA PRO A 244 5.81 22.61 35.66
C PRO A 244 5.80 23.98 34.95
N ASN A 245 6.00 25.07 35.71
CA ASN A 245 6.30 26.40 35.17
C ASN A 245 7.62 26.35 34.38
N ILE A 246 7.55 26.26 33.06
CA ILE A 246 8.71 26.38 32.16
C ILE A 246 8.49 27.65 31.33
N SER A 247 8.87 28.80 31.90
CA SER A 247 8.64 30.14 31.35
C SER A 247 9.88 30.79 30.72
N SER A 248 10.97 30.07 30.46
CA SER A 248 12.21 30.70 29.99
C SER A 248 12.99 29.91 28.93
N ILE A 249 12.40 29.64 27.77
CA ILE A 249 13.18 29.30 26.56
C ILE A 249 12.55 29.99 25.34
N SER A 250 13.04 31.19 25.03
CA SER A 250 12.63 32.02 23.89
C SER A 250 13.31 31.53 22.61
N SER A 251 12.72 30.56 21.93
CA SER A 251 12.77 30.36 20.47
C SER A 251 12.19 28.99 20.10
N PHE A 252 10.93 28.74 20.42
CA PHE A 252 9.97 27.88 19.71
C PHE A 252 8.64 28.04 20.46
N GLN A 253 7.58 28.49 19.77
CA GLN A 253 6.28 28.81 20.38
C GLN A 253 5.59 27.55 20.96
N TYR A 254 5.63 27.42 22.30
CA TYR A 254 4.77 26.62 23.22
C TYR A 254 4.46 25.17 22.82
N PHE A 255 3.99 24.29 23.71
CA PHE A 255 2.58 23.93 23.80
C PHE A 255 2.38 23.02 25.02
N SER A 256 1.63 23.49 26.03
CA SER A 256 0.91 22.63 26.98
C SER A 256 -0.06 21.73 26.19
N ILE A 257 -0.41 20.55 26.69
CA ILE A 257 -1.33 19.62 25.99
C ILE A 257 -2.72 20.23 25.77
N SER A 258 -3.15 21.20 26.59
CA SER A 258 -4.31 22.07 26.31
C SER A 258 -4.16 22.90 25.03
N ASN A 259 -2.95 23.32 24.70
CA ASN A 259 -2.68 24.10 23.50
C ASN A 259 -2.45 23.19 22.27
N ILE A 260 -1.96 21.94 22.41
CA ILE A 260 -1.86 20.97 21.30
C ILE A 260 -3.27 20.71 20.73
N ILE A 261 -4.27 20.58 21.62
CA ILE A 261 -5.68 20.47 21.25
C ILE A 261 -6.23 21.76 20.59
N LYS A 262 -5.76 22.96 21.00
CA LYS A 262 -6.17 24.23 20.39
C LYS A 262 -5.53 24.51 19.02
N LEU A 263 -4.30 24.06 18.78
CA LEU A 263 -3.65 24.17 17.47
C LEU A 263 -4.31 23.24 16.42
N ILE A 264 -4.85 22.09 16.87
CA ILE A 264 -5.58 21.12 16.05
C ILE A 264 -6.93 21.67 15.55
N MET A 265 -7.53 22.66 16.24
CA MET A 265 -8.77 23.30 15.82
C MET A 265 -8.59 24.54 14.92
N ALA A 266 -7.36 25.01 14.70
CA ALA A 266 -7.10 26.32 14.07
C ALA A 266 -6.48 26.25 12.65
N VAL A 267 -6.35 25.07 12.02
CA VAL A 267 -5.84 24.93 10.65
C VAL A 267 -6.91 24.32 9.76
N ALA A 268 -7.93 25.12 9.48
CA ALA A 268 -8.81 24.97 8.33
C ALA A 268 -8.90 26.33 7.64
N VAL A 269 -9.03 26.29 6.31
CA VAL A 269 -9.12 27.42 5.35
C VAL A 269 -7.79 27.78 4.68
N VAL A 270 -7.92 28.11 3.38
CA VAL A 270 -6.92 28.57 2.38
C VAL A 270 -6.38 27.38 1.56
N ASN A 271 -6.71 27.15 0.28
CA ASN A 271 -7.02 28.02 -0.86
C ASN A 271 -7.76 27.24 -1.96
N ASN A 272 -8.50 27.93 -2.83
CA ASN A 272 -8.53 27.66 -4.27
C ASN A 272 -9.18 28.83 -5.01
N ASP A 273 -8.44 29.45 -5.93
CA ASP A 273 -8.98 30.08 -7.14
C ASP A 273 -7.84 30.32 -8.13
N MET A 274 -8.00 29.81 -9.36
CA MET A 274 -8.05 30.60 -10.61
C MET A 274 -8.00 29.68 -11.85
N PRO A 275 -8.72 30.04 -12.95
CA PRO A 275 -8.92 29.20 -14.12
C PRO A 275 -7.92 29.51 -15.25
N ILE A 276 -7.76 28.59 -16.20
CA ILE A 276 -7.06 28.88 -17.46
C ILE A 276 -7.91 28.47 -18.67
N SER A 277 -8.02 29.45 -19.57
CA SER A 277 -8.71 29.52 -20.85
C SER A 277 -8.11 28.61 -21.93
N SER A 278 -8.92 28.34 -22.95
CA SER A 278 -8.67 27.43 -24.06
C SER A 278 -8.08 28.09 -25.33
N SER A 279 -7.52 27.20 -26.16
CA SER A 279 -7.39 27.24 -27.63
C SER A 279 -6.11 27.81 -28.26
N ALA A 280 -5.31 26.88 -28.81
CA ALA A 280 -4.75 26.95 -30.16
C ALA A 280 -4.52 25.50 -30.62
N ALA A 281 -4.78 25.19 -31.90
CA ALA A 281 -4.69 23.85 -32.45
C ALA A 281 -3.24 23.34 -32.41
N SER A 282 -2.94 22.51 -31.42
CA SER A 282 -1.63 21.87 -31.25
C SER A 282 -1.58 20.57 -32.03
N THR A 283 -0.43 20.29 -32.64
CA THR A 283 -0.07 18.98 -33.17
C THR A 283 -0.03 17.98 -32.02
N SER A 284 -1.16 17.33 -31.73
CA SER A 284 -1.28 16.40 -30.61
C SER A 284 -0.92 14.98 -31.06
N ARG A 285 0.06 14.36 -30.41
CA ARG A 285 0.41 12.93 -30.61
C ARG A 285 0.28 12.15 -29.31
N ILE A 286 -0.02 10.87 -29.41
CA ILE A 286 -0.04 9.94 -28.26
C ILE A 286 1.26 9.14 -28.29
N GLU A 287 1.93 9.04 -27.14
CA GLU A 287 3.18 8.32 -26.97
C GLU A 287 3.00 7.21 -25.92
N VAL A 288 3.33 5.98 -26.31
CA VAL A 288 3.43 4.85 -25.37
C VAL A 288 4.79 4.96 -24.68
N ARG A 289 4.79 5.35 -23.40
CA ARG A 289 5.99 5.47 -22.57
C ARG A 289 6.42 4.08 -22.12
N SER A 290 7.46 3.56 -22.76
CA SER A 290 8.05 2.27 -22.42
C SER A 290 8.85 2.38 -21.12
N VAL A 291 8.35 1.73 -20.06
CA VAL A 291 8.92 1.77 -18.71
C VAL A 291 9.72 0.51 -18.44
N TRP A 292 10.93 0.73 -17.93
CA TRP A 292 11.96 -0.25 -17.59
C TRP A 292 12.51 0.04 -16.19
N ALA A 293 13.39 -0.80 -15.67
CA ALA A 293 13.90 -0.63 -14.31
C ALA A 293 14.62 0.71 -14.06
N HIS A 294 15.23 1.30 -15.09
CA HIS A 294 16.03 2.52 -14.97
C HIS A 294 15.21 3.82 -14.94
N ASN A 295 14.03 3.86 -15.58
CA ASN A 295 13.15 5.03 -15.62
C ASN A 295 11.87 4.87 -14.79
N LEU A 296 11.68 3.72 -14.11
CA LEU A 296 10.50 3.42 -13.29
C LEU A 296 10.14 4.55 -12.30
N ASP A 297 11.14 5.06 -11.58
CA ASP A 297 10.97 6.09 -10.55
C ASP A 297 10.45 7.42 -11.16
N GLU A 298 10.97 7.81 -12.32
CA GLU A 298 10.61 9.02 -13.07
C GLU A 298 9.19 8.92 -13.63
N GLU A 299 8.84 7.79 -14.23
CA GLU A 299 7.52 7.56 -14.82
C GLU A 299 6.43 7.53 -13.76
N PHE A 300 6.69 6.91 -12.60
CA PHE A 300 5.74 6.97 -11.49
C PHE A 300 5.64 8.35 -10.86
N ALA A 301 6.64 9.23 -11.01
CA ALA A 301 6.50 10.63 -10.59
C ALA A 301 5.49 11.38 -11.48
N LEU A 302 5.52 11.12 -12.78
CA LEU A 302 4.52 11.65 -13.72
C LEU A 302 3.13 11.11 -13.37
N ILE A 303 2.99 9.81 -13.13
CA ILE A 303 1.71 9.20 -12.72
C ILE A 303 1.18 9.85 -11.45
N ARG A 304 2.00 9.98 -10.40
CA ARG A 304 1.60 10.64 -9.14
C ARG A 304 1.09 12.07 -9.36
N SER A 305 1.69 12.81 -10.29
CA SER A 305 1.25 14.17 -10.64
C SER A 305 -0.05 14.19 -11.45
N ALA A 306 -0.32 13.15 -12.24
CA ALA A 306 -1.47 13.06 -13.13
C ALA A 306 -2.75 12.57 -12.43
N VAL A 307 -2.63 11.65 -11.46
CA VAL A 307 -3.76 10.99 -10.77
C VAL A 307 -4.83 11.97 -10.25
N PRO A 308 -4.49 13.10 -9.59
CA PRO A 308 -5.50 14.03 -9.08
C PRO A 308 -6.43 14.62 -10.16
N PHE A 309 -5.97 14.67 -11.42
CA PHE A 309 -6.68 15.27 -12.54
C PHE A 309 -7.26 14.23 -13.51
N HIS A 310 -6.83 12.97 -13.40
CA HIS A 310 -7.19 11.89 -14.31
C HIS A 310 -7.76 10.70 -13.51
N PRO A 311 -9.02 10.79 -13.04
CA PRO A 311 -9.64 9.79 -12.16
C PRO A 311 -10.00 8.47 -12.85
N PHE A 312 -9.71 8.26 -14.13
CA PHE A 312 -9.92 6.97 -14.78
C PHE A 312 -8.58 6.30 -15.10
N VAL A 313 -8.51 4.99 -14.86
CA VAL A 313 -7.33 4.17 -15.12
C VAL A 313 -7.77 2.92 -15.87
N ALA A 314 -7.42 2.82 -17.15
CA ALA A 314 -7.58 1.60 -17.91
C ALA A 314 -6.35 0.71 -17.78
N LEU A 315 -6.61 -0.58 -17.59
CA LEU A 315 -5.64 -1.64 -17.33
C LEU A 315 -5.76 -2.72 -18.39
N ASP A 316 -4.59 -3.19 -18.85
CA ASP A 316 -4.43 -4.41 -19.61
C ASP A 316 -3.09 -5.08 -19.24
N THR A 317 -2.97 -6.40 -19.37
CA THR A 317 -1.73 -7.11 -19.04
C THR A 317 -1.36 -8.16 -20.08
N GLU A 318 -0.06 -8.36 -20.28
CA GLU A 318 0.48 -9.45 -21.10
C GLU A 318 1.21 -10.46 -20.23
N TYR A 319 0.91 -11.73 -20.46
CA TYR A 319 1.45 -12.87 -19.72
C TYR A 319 1.53 -14.09 -20.64
N PRO A 320 2.34 -15.12 -20.32
CA PRO A 320 2.69 -16.17 -21.26
C PRO A 320 1.62 -17.28 -21.36
N GLY A 321 0.36 -16.86 -21.49
CA GLY A 321 -0.79 -17.70 -21.81
C GLY A 321 -1.43 -18.41 -20.62
N VAL A 322 -1.93 -19.62 -20.87
CA VAL A 322 -2.62 -20.49 -19.92
C VAL A 322 -1.97 -21.87 -19.98
N VAL A 323 -1.43 -22.34 -18.85
CA VAL A 323 -0.73 -23.63 -18.72
C VAL A 323 -1.54 -24.68 -17.95
N VAL A 324 -2.58 -24.25 -17.24
CA VAL A 324 -3.56 -25.12 -16.57
C VAL A 324 -4.89 -24.97 -17.29
N ALA A 325 -5.33 -26.03 -17.96
CA ALA A 325 -6.60 -26.06 -18.69
C ALA A 325 -7.64 -26.96 -18.01
N SER A 326 -8.91 -26.64 -18.20
CA SER A 326 -10.02 -27.51 -17.80
C SER A 326 -10.30 -28.57 -18.87
N LYS A 327 -10.74 -29.76 -18.42
CA LYS A 327 -11.24 -30.82 -19.30
C LYS A 327 -12.62 -30.49 -19.90
N ASN A 328 -13.42 -29.68 -19.19
CA ASN A 328 -14.73 -29.23 -19.63
C ASN A 328 -14.65 -27.87 -20.33
N PRO A 329 -15.53 -27.56 -21.29
CA PRO A 329 -15.60 -26.24 -21.92
C PRO A 329 -15.76 -25.12 -20.89
N TYR A 330 -15.10 -23.99 -21.11
CA TYR A 330 -15.08 -22.89 -20.14
C TYR A 330 -16.48 -22.36 -19.78
N CYS A 331 -17.39 -22.33 -20.76
CA CYS A 331 -18.76 -21.88 -20.57
C CYS A 331 -19.57 -22.77 -19.62
N THR A 332 -19.23 -24.05 -19.47
CA THR A 332 -19.93 -24.99 -18.58
C THR A 332 -19.38 -25.00 -17.15
N LEU A 333 -18.30 -24.27 -16.89
CA LEU A 333 -17.68 -24.21 -15.56
C LEU A 333 -18.50 -23.35 -14.61
N THR A 334 -18.61 -23.81 -13.36
CA THR A 334 -19.16 -23.03 -12.26
C THR A 334 -18.21 -21.88 -11.89
N LEU A 335 -18.73 -20.84 -11.23
CA LEU A 335 -17.92 -19.69 -10.81
C LEU A 335 -16.67 -20.08 -9.99
N PRO A 336 -16.75 -20.96 -8.97
CA PRO A 336 -15.55 -21.43 -8.25
C PRO A 336 -14.55 -22.15 -9.14
N GLN A 337 -15.00 -22.93 -10.14
CA GLN A 337 -14.11 -23.63 -11.07
C GLN A 337 -13.41 -22.67 -12.03
N ARG A 338 -14.10 -21.64 -12.53
CA ARG A 338 -13.50 -20.59 -13.36
C ARG A 338 -12.42 -19.84 -12.60
N TYR A 339 -12.72 -19.43 -11.36
CA TYR A 339 -11.75 -18.77 -10.50
C TYR A 339 -10.56 -19.67 -10.18
N GLU A 340 -10.76 -20.96 -9.89
CA GLU A 340 -9.65 -21.86 -9.61
C GLU A 340 -8.73 -22.03 -10.81
N LEU A 341 -9.25 -22.01 -12.05
CA LEU A 341 -8.40 -21.97 -13.25
C LEU A 341 -7.58 -20.67 -13.33
N ILE A 342 -8.22 -19.51 -13.13
CA ILE A 342 -7.52 -18.22 -13.12
C ILE A 342 -6.41 -18.24 -12.08
N ARG A 343 -6.76 -18.62 -10.85
CA ARG A 343 -5.84 -18.72 -9.72
C ARG A 343 -4.68 -19.67 -10.00
N ALA A 344 -4.94 -20.88 -10.48
CA ALA A 344 -3.89 -21.86 -10.76
C ALA A 344 -2.91 -21.39 -11.84
N ASN A 345 -3.41 -20.71 -12.88
CA ASN A 345 -2.55 -20.14 -13.92
C ASN A 345 -1.76 -18.94 -13.41
N VAL A 346 -2.42 -17.98 -12.75
CA VAL A 346 -1.74 -16.78 -12.23
C VAL A 346 -0.68 -17.15 -11.20
N GLU A 347 -0.93 -18.14 -10.32
CA GLU A 347 0.09 -18.64 -9.39
C GLU A 347 1.26 -19.33 -10.13
N ALA A 348 1.01 -20.01 -11.24
CA ALA A 348 2.04 -20.75 -12.02
C ALA A 348 2.84 -19.89 -13.01
N LEU A 349 2.37 -18.70 -13.35
CA LEU A 349 2.92 -17.85 -14.42
C LEU A 349 3.56 -16.56 -13.87
N ARG A 350 4.39 -15.94 -14.71
CA ARG A 350 5.03 -14.65 -14.45
C ARG A 350 4.48 -13.60 -15.41
N ILE A 351 4.25 -12.39 -14.91
CA ILE A 351 3.78 -11.26 -15.70
C ILE A 351 4.88 -10.82 -16.69
N VAL A 352 4.50 -10.34 -17.87
CA VAL A 352 5.44 -9.87 -18.91
C VAL A 352 5.31 -8.37 -19.12
N GLN A 353 4.08 -7.87 -19.27
CA GLN A 353 3.80 -6.43 -19.31
C GLN A 353 2.54 -6.04 -18.54
N VAL A 354 2.49 -4.77 -18.12
CA VAL A 354 1.29 -4.10 -17.61
C VAL A 354 1.14 -2.78 -18.36
N GLY A 355 -0.05 -2.50 -18.85
CA GLY A 355 -0.41 -1.26 -19.52
C GLY A 355 -1.32 -0.43 -18.65
N LEU A 356 -1.01 0.85 -18.49
CA LEU A 356 -1.86 1.81 -17.77
C LEU A 356 -2.13 3.03 -18.65
N THR A 357 -3.42 3.32 -18.83
CA THR A 357 -3.89 4.56 -19.46
C THR A 357 -4.68 5.36 -18.44
N LEU A 358 -4.23 6.59 -18.16
CA LEU A 358 -4.95 7.53 -17.30
C LEU A 358 -5.80 8.47 -18.16
N SER A 359 -7.00 8.82 -17.70
CA SER A 359 -7.85 9.80 -18.37
C SER A 359 -8.69 10.62 -17.39
N ASP A 360 -9.02 11.85 -17.79
CA ASP A 360 -10.07 12.63 -17.17
C ASP A 360 -11.48 12.14 -17.58
N VAL A 361 -12.51 12.76 -16.99
CA VAL A 361 -13.93 12.47 -17.29
C VAL A 361 -14.31 12.77 -18.74
N ALA A 362 -13.57 13.65 -19.42
CA ALA A 362 -13.84 14.06 -20.80
C ALA A 362 -13.10 13.20 -21.84
N GLY A 363 -12.25 12.27 -21.41
CA GLY A 363 -11.46 11.43 -22.31
C GLY A 363 -10.05 11.95 -22.60
N ASN A 364 -9.62 13.02 -21.95
CA ASN A 364 -8.29 13.59 -22.15
C ASN A 364 -7.25 12.81 -21.35
N LEU A 365 -6.13 12.49 -22.00
CA LEU A 365 -4.98 11.83 -21.40
C LEU A 365 -4.03 12.87 -20.77
N PRO A 366 -3.20 12.48 -19.76
CA PRO A 366 -2.12 13.31 -19.27
C PRO A 366 -1.22 13.76 -20.42
N CYS A 367 -0.87 15.05 -20.43
CA CYS A 367 -0.03 15.62 -21.48
C CYS A 367 1.06 16.53 -20.92
N ALA A 368 2.21 16.55 -21.61
CA ALA A 368 3.14 17.67 -21.49
C ALA A 368 2.96 18.61 -22.68
N ILE A 369 2.96 19.90 -22.37
CA ILE A 369 2.93 20.98 -23.34
C ILE A 369 4.35 21.51 -23.46
N TYR A 370 4.93 21.41 -24.66
CA TYR A 370 6.25 21.93 -24.96
C TYR A 370 6.18 23.41 -25.35
N SER A 371 7.33 24.10 -25.33
CA SER A 371 7.42 25.54 -25.62
C SER A 371 7.00 25.91 -27.05
N ASP A 372 7.00 24.95 -27.97
CA ASP A 372 6.52 25.08 -29.35
C ASP A 372 4.99 24.89 -29.48
N GLY A 373 4.28 24.68 -28.36
CA GLY A 373 2.85 24.42 -28.33
C GLY A 373 2.47 22.95 -28.60
N THR A 374 3.44 22.06 -28.82
CA THR A 374 3.19 20.63 -29.03
C THR A 374 2.66 19.99 -27.75
N CYS A 375 1.55 19.26 -27.86
CA CYS A 375 0.94 18.51 -26.75
C CYS A 375 1.22 17.01 -26.95
N VAL A 376 2.06 16.42 -26.11
CA VAL A 376 2.32 14.97 -26.14
C VAL A 376 1.54 14.30 -25.02
N ARG A 377 0.62 13.42 -25.40
CA ARG A 377 -0.22 12.64 -24.48
C ARG A 377 0.44 11.31 -24.16
N TYR A 378 0.30 10.85 -22.92
CA TYR A 378 1.01 9.68 -22.43
C TYR A 378 0.10 8.51 -22.07
N VAL A 379 0.55 7.32 -22.40
CA VAL A 379 0.11 6.04 -21.81
C VAL A 379 1.34 5.25 -21.41
N TRP A 380 1.25 4.39 -20.40
CA TRP A 380 2.41 3.69 -19.85
C TRP A 380 2.38 2.21 -20.18
N GLU A 381 3.54 1.68 -20.54
CA GLU A 381 3.76 0.25 -20.73
C GLU A 381 4.95 -0.21 -19.90
N PHE A 382 4.67 -0.98 -18.86
CA PHE A 382 5.67 -1.49 -17.92
C PHE A 382 6.15 -2.87 -18.36
N ASN A 383 7.47 -3.02 -18.54
CA ASN A 383 8.10 -4.24 -19.03
C ASN A 383 8.79 -4.97 -17.87
N PHE A 384 8.40 -6.22 -17.59
CA PHE A 384 8.86 -6.95 -16.39
C PHE A 384 9.97 -7.95 -16.70
N ARG A 385 10.90 -8.11 -15.75
CA ARG A 385 11.99 -9.10 -15.80
C ARG A 385 11.63 -10.46 -15.19
N ASP A 386 10.44 -10.56 -14.61
CA ASP A 386 10.00 -11.70 -13.80
C ASP A 386 9.94 -13.00 -14.61
N PHE A 387 9.59 -12.93 -15.90
CA PHE A 387 9.49 -14.08 -16.78
C PHE A 387 10.83 -14.45 -17.44
N ASP A 388 11.22 -15.71 -17.29
CA ASP A 388 12.36 -16.33 -17.95
C ASP A 388 11.93 -17.57 -18.74
N ILE A 389 12.08 -17.52 -20.06
CA ILE A 389 11.69 -18.60 -20.97
C ILE A 389 12.42 -19.92 -20.70
N ASN A 390 13.62 -19.89 -20.09
CA ASN A 390 14.39 -21.10 -19.80
C ASN A 390 14.02 -21.72 -18.45
N ARG A 391 13.30 -20.99 -17.60
CA ARG A 391 13.01 -21.37 -16.21
C ARG A 391 11.51 -21.56 -15.95
N ASP A 392 10.70 -20.66 -16.48
CA ASP A 392 9.30 -20.52 -16.12
C ASP A 392 8.39 -21.30 -17.06
N ARG A 393 7.18 -21.59 -16.57
CA ARG A 393 6.14 -22.23 -17.37
C ARG A 393 5.51 -21.21 -18.31
N TYR A 394 5.14 -21.66 -19.50
CA TYR A 394 4.43 -20.86 -20.50
C TYR A 394 3.66 -21.73 -21.49
N ALA A 395 2.69 -21.14 -22.17
CA ALA A 395 2.08 -21.71 -23.36
C ALA A 395 2.91 -21.32 -24.61
N PRO A 396 3.42 -22.28 -25.40
CA PRO A 396 4.28 -21.99 -26.56
C PRO A 396 3.64 -21.02 -27.57
N SER A 397 2.37 -21.24 -27.91
CA SER A 397 1.64 -20.38 -28.85
C SER A 397 1.49 -18.94 -28.35
N SER A 398 1.33 -18.73 -27.04
CA SER A 398 1.27 -17.39 -26.45
C SER A 398 2.63 -16.70 -26.50
N VAL A 399 3.72 -17.41 -26.22
CA VAL A 399 5.08 -16.86 -26.32
C VAL A 399 5.44 -16.52 -27.77
N GLU A 400 5.07 -17.36 -28.73
CA GLU A 400 5.25 -17.08 -30.15
C GLU A 400 4.47 -15.83 -30.58
N LEU A 401 3.22 -15.72 -30.14
CA LEU A 401 2.38 -14.54 -30.39
C LEU A 401 3.00 -13.26 -29.81
N LEU A 402 3.48 -13.31 -28.56
CA LEU A 402 4.11 -12.16 -27.91
C LEU A 402 5.40 -11.74 -28.65
N LYS A 403 6.25 -12.69 -29.05
CA LYS A 403 7.43 -12.41 -29.88
C LYS A 403 7.05 -11.75 -31.21
N ALA A 404 6.02 -12.28 -31.88
CA ALA A 404 5.54 -11.74 -33.14
C ALA A 404 4.98 -10.31 -33.01
N ASN A 405 4.51 -9.92 -31.83
CA ASN A 405 4.03 -8.56 -31.53
C ASN A 405 5.10 -7.67 -30.85
N GLY A 406 6.37 -8.07 -30.92
CA GLY A 406 7.51 -7.21 -30.57
C GLY A 406 8.02 -7.35 -29.13
N ILE A 407 7.57 -8.36 -28.37
CA ILE A 407 8.13 -8.62 -27.04
C ILE A 407 9.49 -9.30 -27.15
N ASP A 408 10.52 -8.61 -26.64
CA ASP A 408 11.88 -9.13 -26.50
C ASP A 408 12.12 -9.64 -25.07
N PHE A 409 11.95 -10.95 -24.88
CA PHE A 409 12.15 -11.60 -23.57
C PHE A 409 13.58 -11.49 -23.04
N GLN A 410 14.60 -11.37 -23.91
CA GLN A 410 15.97 -11.20 -23.46
C GLN A 410 16.18 -9.78 -22.91
N LYS A 411 15.63 -8.78 -23.61
CA LYS A 411 15.62 -7.39 -23.12
C LYS A 411 14.88 -7.27 -21.79
N ASN A 412 13.73 -7.96 -21.64
CA ASN A 412 12.99 -8.05 -20.38
C ASN A 412 13.85 -8.56 -19.23
N GLN A 413 14.63 -9.63 -19.42
CA GLN A 413 15.47 -10.15 -18.33
C GLN A 413 16.57 -9.17 -17.88
N ILE A 414 17.15 -8.42 -18.81
CA ILE A 414 18.28 -7.52 -18.55
C ILE A 414 17.80 -6.19 -17.96
N TRP A 415 16.76 -5.59 -18.55
CA TRP A 415 16.34 -4.21 -18.28
C TRP A 415 14.97 -4.10 -17.61
N GLY A 416 14.23 -5.21 -17.52
CA GLY A 416 12.85 -5.22 -17.04
C GLY A 416 12.73 -4.88 -15.57
N ILE A 417 11.54 -4.38 -15.23
CA ILE A 417 11.13 -4.02 -13.89
C ILE A 417 10.95 -5.28 -13.05
N ASP A 418 11.47 -5.23 -11.82
CA ASP A 418 11.12 -6.19 -10.79
C ASP A 418 9.68 -5.92 -10.31
N SER A 419 8.81 -6.93 -10.37
CA SER A 419 7.39 -6.78 -10.04
C SER A 419 7.14 -6.27 -8.62
N CYS A 420 8.00 -6.59 -7.65
CA CYS A 420 7.91 -6.05 -6.30
C CYS A 420 8.21 -4.55 -6.27
N ARG A 421 9.20 -4.05 -7.03
CA ARG A 421 9.43 -2.60 -7.17
C ARG A 421 8.25 -1.89 -7.83
N PHE A 422 7.66 -2.47 -8.86
CA PHE A 422 6.43 -1.93 -9.45
C PHE A 422 5.29 -1.84 -8.42
N ALA A 423 5.06 -2.91 -7.65
CA ALA A 423 4.04 -2.95 -6.61
C ALA A 423 4.22 -1.86 -5.55
N GLN A 424 5.46 -1.58 -5.12
CA GLN A 424 5.76 -0.47 -4.20
C GLN A 424 5.37 0.90 -4.78
N HIS A 425 5.71 1.14 -6.05
CA HIS A 425 5.36 2.39 -6.70
C HIS A 425 3.85 2.50 -6.93
N LEU A 426 3.18 1.42 -7.33
CA LEU A 426 1.74 1.39 -7.47
C LEU A 426 1.05 1.67 -6.13
N ALA A 427 1.52 1.09 -5.03
CA ALA A 427 1.00 1.31 -3.69
C ALA A 427 1.11 2.76 -3.21
N THR A 428 2.09 3.51 -3.71
CA THR A 428 2.35 4.91 -3.31
C THR A 428 1.97 5.92 -4.40
N SER A 429 1.37 5.45 -5.49
CA SER A 429 1.04 6.28 -6.65
C SER A 429 -0.21 7.16 -6.47
N GLY A 430 -1.08 6.80 -5.53
CA GLY A 430 -2.44 7.34 -5.43
C GLY A 430 -3.48 6.63 -6.31
N LEU A 431 -3.08 5.63 -7.10
CA LEU A 431 -4.00 4.85 -7.95
C LEU A 431 -4.86 3.84 -7.15
N LEU A 432 -4.35 3.36 -6.01
CA LEU A 432 -5.00 2.35 -5.18
C LEU A 432 -5.91 2.97 -4.10
N SER A 433 -6.96 2.24 -3.72
CA SER A 433 -7.98 2.62 -2.76
C SER A 433 -7.65 2.20 -1.31
N PHE A 434 -7.04 1.03 -1.13
CA PHE A 434 -6.85 0.38 0.18
C PHE A 434 -8.13 0.36 1.06
N GLY A 435 -9.30 0.16 0.44
CA GLY A 435 -10.59 0.10 1.12
C GLY A 435 -11.18 1.46 1.51
N HIS A 436 -10.52 2.57 1.18
CA HIS A 436 -11.02 3.93 1.38
C HIS A 436 -11.72 4.47 0.12
N PHE A 437 -12.39 5.62 0.23
CA PHE A 437 -12.95 6.31 -0.94
C PHE A 437 -11.82 6.72 -1.89
N SER A 438 -11.63 5.97 -2.96
CA SER A 438 -10.75 6.36 -4.05
C SER A 438 -11.52 7.25 -5.02
N PRO A 439 -10.96 8.39 -5.49
CA PRO A 439 -11.50 9.12 -6.62
C PRO A 439 -11.22 8.41 -7.96
N VAL A 440 -10.40 7.35 -7.96
CA VAL A 440 -10.05 6.58 -9.16
C VAL A 440 -11.11 5.53 -9.51
N SER A 441 -11.42 5.41 -10.79
CA SER A 441 -12.26 4.39 -11.41
C SER A 441 -11.39 3.54 -12.33
N TRP A 442 -11.36 2.23 -12.09
CA TRP A 442 -10.59 1.29 -12.89
C TRP A 442 -11.43 0.73 -14.02
N VAL A 443 -10.82 0.58 -15.19
CA VAL A 443 -11.45 0.07 -16.41
C VAL A 443 -10.57 -1.05 -16.96
N THR A 444 -11.19 -2.14 -17.42
CA THR A 444 -10.47 -3.28 -18.02
C THR A 444 -11.34 -3.95 -19.08
N PHE A 445 -10.79 -4.86 -19.89
CA PHE A 445 -11.56 -5.69 -20.81
C PHE A 445 -11.29 -7.17 -20.50
N GLN A 446 -12.26 -7.88 -19.93
CA GLN A 446 -12.10 -9.27 -19.49
C GLN A 446 -10.95 -9.43 -18.46
N GLY A 447 -10.87 -8.50 -17.50
CA GLY A 447 -9.68 -8.29 -16.67
C GLY A 447 -9.52 -9.19 -15.45
N ALA A 448 -10.16 -10.36 -15.40
CA ALA A 448 -10.04 -11.23 -14.23
C ALA A 448 -8.60 -11.71 -14.00
N TYR A 449 -7.86 -12.03 -15.08
CA TYR A 449 -6.44 -12.33 -15.02
C TYR A 449 -5.61 -11.09 -14.68
N ASP A 450 -5.91 -9.93 -15.28
CA ASP A 450 -5.18 -8.68 -15.06
C ASP A 450 -5.17 -8.30 -13.57
N PHE A 451 -6.35 -8.25 -12.95
CA PHE A 451 -6.47 -7.98 -11.52
C PHE A 451 -5.84 -9.08 -10.67
N ALA A 452 -5.91 -10.34 -11.09
CA ALA A 452 -5.26 -11.42 -10.36
C ALA A 452 -3.73 -11.27 -10.34
N PHE A 453 -3.12 -10.87 -11.47
CA PHE A 453 -1.69 -10.55 -11.50
C PHE A 453 -1.35 -9.33 -10.66
N LEU A 454 -2.14 -8.25 -10.73
CA LEU A 454 -1.89 -7.09 -9.87
C LEU A 454 -2.04 -7.42 -8.38
N VAL A 455 -3.07 -8.19 -8.00
CA VAL A 455 -3.25 -8.66 -6.60
C VAL A 455 -2.07 -9.54 -6.18
N LYS A 456 -1.62 -10.46 -7.04
CA LYS A 456 -0.44 -11.31 -6.78
C LYS A 456 0.80 -10.44 -6.53
N MET A 457 1.04 -9.41 -7.34
CA MET A 457 2.16 -8.48 -7.14
C MET A 457 2.01 -7.64 -5.86
N LEU A 458 0.83 -7.09 -5.60
CA LEU A 458 0.53 -6.28 -4.41
C LEU A 458 0.51 -7.10 -3.10
N THR A 459 0.38 -8.42 -3.21
CA THR A 459 0.49 -9.35 -2.08
C THR A 459 1.83 -10.08 -2.06
N CYS A 460 2.87 -9.50 -2.67
CA CYS A 460 4.25 -9.97 -2.61
C CYS A 460 4.40 -11.44 -3.08
N ASP A 461 3.77 -11.78 -4.21
CA ASP A 461 3.82 -13.12 -4.80
C ASP A 461 3.17 -14.21 -3.90
N CYS A 462 2.35 -13.80 -2.92
CA CYS A 462 1.57 -14.73 -2.11
C CYS A 462 0.55 -15.48 -2.98
N LYS A 463 0.18 -16.69 -2.51
CA LYS A 463 -0.93 -17.44 -3.10
C LYS A 463 -2.21 -16.61 -3.07
N LEU A 464 -2.95 -16.63 -4.18
CA LEU A 464 -4.23 -15.95 -4.26
C LEU A 464 -5.24 -16.61 -3.32
N PRO A 465 -6.26 -15.89 -2.85
CA PRO A 465 -7.27 -16.44 -1.96
C PRO A 465 -7.95 -17.70 -2.53
N LYS A 466 -8.39 -18.61 -1.67
CA LYS A 466 -9.01 -19.87 -2.13
C LYS A 466 -10.41 -19.69 -2.69
N THR A 467 -11.09 -18.60 -2.33
CA THR A 467 -12.47 -18.36 -2.71
C THR A 467 -12.62 -17.10 -3.56
N VAL A 468 -13.58 -17.11 -4.49
CA VAL A 468 -13.89 -15.94 -5.34
C VAL A 468 -14.23 -14.72 -4.50
N ARG A 469 -14.99 -14.92 -3.41
CA ARG A 469 -15.40 -13.85 -2.50
C ARG A 469 -14.19 -13.15 -1.86
N GLU A 470 -13.22 -13.91 -1.35
CA GLU A 470 -12.02 -13.34 -0.75
C GLU A 470 -11.14 -12.64 -1.80
N PHE A 471 -11.07 -13.18 -3.02
CA PHE A 471 -10.37 -12.55 -4.12
C PHE A 471 -11.00 -11.20 -4.50
N LEU A 472 -12.32 -11.17 -4.72
CA LEU A 472 -13.04 -9.93 -5.03
C LEU A 472 -12.97 -8.93 -3.87
N HIS A 473 -12.90 -9.39 -2.61
CA HIS A 473 -12.60 -8.49 -1.49
C HIS A 473 -11.22 -7.83 -1.63
N LEU A 474 -10.19 -8.55 -2.07
CA LEU A 474 -8.88 -7.94 -2.35
C LEU A 474 -8.93 -6.98 -3.54
N VAL A 475 -9.65 -7.32 -4.60
CA VAL A 475 -9.84 -6.41 -5.74
C VAL A 475 -10.52 -5.11 -5.28
N HIS A 476 -11.63 -5.20 -4.55
CA HIS A 476 -12.30 -4.02 -4.02
C HIS A 476 -11.45 -3.25 -3.00
N PHE A 477 -10.64 -3.95 -2.21
CA PHE A 477 -9.73 -3.33 -1.28
C PHE A 477 -8.66 -2.52 -2.02
N PHE A 478 -7.93 -3.11 -2.96
CA PHE A 478 -6.85 -2.41 -3.64
C PHE A 478 -7.34 -1.38 -4.67
N PHE A 479 -8.41 -1.67 -5.41
CA PHE A 479 -8.81 -0.88 -6.58
C PHE A 479 -10.12 -0.10 -6.37
N GLY A 480 -10.78 -0.28 -5.23
CA GLY A 480 -12.06 0.35 -4.92
C GLY A 480 -13.24 -0.36 -5.57
N LYS A 481 -14.44 0.21 -5.39
CA LYS A 481 -15.69 -0.38 -5.94
C LYS A 481 -15.92 -0.05 -7.41
N ARG A 482 -15.39 1.09 -7.90
CA ARG A 482 -15.59 1.55 -9.29
C ARG A 482 -14.60 0.85 -10.22
N VAL A 483 -14.77 -0.46 -10.35
CA VAL A 483 -14.08 -1.30 -11.33
C VAL A 483 -15.08 -1.68 -12.41
N PHE A 484 -14.77 -1.35 -13.66
CA PHE A 484 -15.64 -1.58 -14.81
C PHE A 484 -14.98 -2.53 -15.81
N ASP A 485 -15.57 -3.70 -16.00
CA ASP A 485 -15.16 -4.62 -17.06
C ASP A 485 -15.97 -4.35 -18.33
N VAL A 486 -15.31 -3.79 -19.34
CA VAL A 486 -15.90 -3.44 -20.64
C VAL A 486 -16.51 -4.65 -21.34
N LYS A 487 -15.95 -5.85 -21.14
CA LYS A 487 -16.50 -7.08 -21.69
C LYS A 487 -17.84 -7.42 -21.04
N HIS A 488 -17.97 -7.21 -19.73
CA HIS A 488 -19.24 -7.33 -19.01
C HIS A 488 -20.23 -6.29 -19.50
N LEU A 489 -19.83 -5.01 -19.56
CA LEU A 489 -20.70 -3.92 -20.04
C LEU A 489 -21.22 -4.18 -21.47
N SER A 490 -20.36 -4.70 -22.35
CA SER A 490 -20.72 -5.00 -23.74
C SER A 490 -21.90 -5.97 -23.87
N LYS A 491 -22.07 -6.92 -22.92
CA LYS A 491 -23.23 -7.83 -22.92
C LYS A 491 -24.57 -7.10 -22.79
N HIS A 492 -24.57 -5.90 -22.22
CA HIS A 492 -25.75 -5.07 -22.01
C HIS A 492 -25.95 -4.03 -23.13
N CYS A 493 -25.17 -4.12 -24.21
CA CYS A 493 -25.26 -3.29 -25.39
C CYS A 493 -25.57 -4.17 -26.62
N PRO A 494 -26.74 -4.03 -27.26
CA PRO A 494 -27.08 -4.81 -28.44
C PRO A 494 -26.02 -4.68 -29.54
N GLY A 495 -25.56 -5.82 -30.07
CA GLY A 495 -24.57 -5.88 -31.14
C GLY A 495 -23.10 -5.84 -30.70
N LEU A 496 -22.80 -5.63 -29.41
CA LEU A 496 -21.42 -5.67 -28.90
C LEU A 496 -21.04 -7.07 -28.40
N TYR A 497 -20.15 -7.75 -29.13
CA TYR A 497 -19.64 -9.08 -28.76
C TYR A 497 -18.27 -9.36 -29.40
N GLY A 498 -17.59 -10.40 -28.91
CA GLY A 498 -16.24 -10.78 -29.36
C GLY A 498 -15.12 -10.11 -28.54
N GLY A 499 -13.88 -10.22 -29.02
CA GLY A 499 -12.70 -9.63 -28.36
C GLY A 499 -12.63 -8.10 -28.50
N LEU A 500 -11.69 -7.47 -27.80
CA LEU A 500 -11.54 -6.01 -27.71
C LEU A 500 -11.55 -5.33 -29.09
N GLU A 501 -10.77 -5.82 -30.04
CA GLU A 501 -10.70 -5.29 -31.41
C GLU A 501 -12.05 -5.29 -32.14
N ARG A 502 -12.82 -6.37 -31.98
CA ARG A 502 -14.13 -6.47 -32.62
C ARG A 502 -15.11 -5.48 -32.00
N VAL A 503 -15.10 -5.37 -30.66
CA VAL A 503 -15.95 -4.42 -29.95
C VAL A 503 -15.56 -2.99 -30.35
N ALA A 504 -14.27 -2.67 -30.40
CA ALA A 504 -13.74 -1.38 -30.84
C ALA A 504 -14.21 -1.01 -32.25
N SER A 505 -14.07 -1.93 -33.21
CA SER A 505 -14.54 -1.75 -34.57
C SER A 505 -16.06 -1.48 -34.63
N THR A 506 -16.87 -2.21 -33.87
CA THR A 506 -18.33 -2.00 -33.83
C THR A 506 -18.70 -0.63 -33.27
N VAL A 507 -17.96 -0.11 -32.28
CA VAL A 507 -18.16 1.24 -31.73
C VAL A 507 -17.37 2.33 -32.47
N ARG A 508 -16.78 1.99 -33.64
CA ARG A 508 -16.00 2.91 -34.50
C ARG A 508 -14.82 3.57 -33.78
N VAL A 509 -14.13 2.81 -32.95
CA VAL A 509 -12.87 3.19 -32.33
C VAL A 509 -11.74 2.48 -33.08
N GLU A 510 -10.77 3.27 -33.54
CA GLU A 510 -9.54 2.77 -34.15
C GLU A 510 -8.39 2.85 -33.15
N ARG A 511 -7.46 1.89 -33.21
CA ARG A 511 -6.26 1.88 -32.37
C ARG A 511 -5.36 3.06 -32.73
N ALA A 512 -5.20 3.98 -31.78
CA ALA A 512 -4.53 5.25 -32.04
C ALA A 512 -2.98 5.15 -32.05
N VAL A 513 -2.39 4.20 -31.33
CA VAL A 513 -0.93 4.02 -31.22
C VAL A 513 -0.60 2.58 -30.85
N GLY A 514 0.58 2.09 -31.24
CA GLY A 514 1.06 0.73 -30.89
C GLY A 514 0.37 -0.38 -31.68
N SER A 515 0.69 -1.62 -31.36
CA SER A 515 0.10 -2.82 -31.97
C SER A 515 -0.82 -3.56 -30.99
N ARG A 516 -1.61 -4.48 -31.52
CA ARG A 516 -2.33 -5.47 -30.71
C ARG A 516 -1.33 -6.31 -29.91
N HIS A 517 -1.74 -6.78 -28.74
CA HIS A 517 -0.92 -7.60 -27.84
C HIS A 517 0.31 -6.85 -27.30
N GLN A 518 0.11 -5.56 -27.04
CA GLN A 518 1.03 -4.68 -26.33
C GLN A 518 0.20 -3.93 -25.29
N SER A 519 0.45 -4.21 -24.02
CA SER A 519 -0.44 -3.80 -22.94
C SER A 519 -0.67 -2.28 -22.88
N GLY A 520 0.32 -1.45 -23.23
CA GLY A 520 0.13 0.00 -23.28
C GLY A 520 -0.91 0.42 -24.32
N SER A 521 -0.83 -0.16 -25.52
CA SER A 521 -1.77 0.07 -26.60
C SER A 521 -3.16 -0.50 -26.31
N ASP A 522 -3.23 -1.70 -25.75
CA ASP A 522 -4.48 -2.39 -25.41
C ASP A 522 -5.21 -1.73 -24.23
N SER A 523 -4.49 -1.18 -23.24
CA SER A 523 -5.09 -0.38 -22.17
C SER A 523 -5.73 0.91 -22.71
N LEU A 524 -5.12 1.56 -23.71
CA LEU A 524 -5.68 2.74 -24.35
C LEU A 524 -6.93 2.41 -25.17
N LEU A 525 -6.88 1.33 -25.96
CA LEU A 525 -8.04 0.89 -26.72
C LEU A 525 -9.20 0.51 -25.79
N THR A 526 -8.90 -0.16 -24.66
CA THR A 526 -9.85 -0.47 -23.60
C THR A 526 -10.52 0.80 -23.04
N TRP A 527 -9.74 1.84 -22.73
CA TRP A 527 -10.29 3.14 -22.32
C TRP A 527 -11.20 3.76 -23.38
N GLN A 528 -10.74 3.81 -24.63
CA GLN A 528 -11.49 4.45 -25.72
C GLN A 528 -12.83 3.76 -25.98
N VAL A 529 -12.86 2.42 -25.92
CA VAL A 529 -14.10 1.64 -26.03
C VAL A 529 -15.02 1.91 -24.84
N PHE A 530 -14.49 1.86 -23.62
CA PHE A 530 -15.27 2.20 -22.42
C PHE A 530 -15.88 3.60 -22.54
N TYR A 531 -15.08 4.59 -22.92
CA TYR A 531 -15.53 5.97 -23.10
C TYR A 531 -16.65 6.05 -24.14
N GLN A 532 -16.54 5.39 -25.30
CA GLN A 532 -17.63 5.39 -26.28
C GLN A 532 -18.91 4.74 -25.72
N ILE A 533 -18.77 3.62 -24.99
CA ILE A 533 -19.92 2.95 -24.40
C ILE A 533 -20.60 3.86 -23.37
N ALA A 534 -19.81 4.43 -22.47
CA ALA A 534 -20.27 5.27 -21.37
C ALA A 534 -20.76 6.67 -21.79
N SER A 535 -20.30 7.20 -22.93
CA SER A 535 -20.70 8.54 -23.40
C SER A 535 -21.79 8.52 -24.47
N ARG A 536 -21.87 7.46 -25.30
CA ARG A 536 -22.74 7.45 -26.49
C ARG A 536 -23.63 6.22 -26.59
N VAL A 537 -23.13 5.02 -26.32
CA VAL A 537 -23.90 3.79 -26.57
C VAL A 537 -24.94 3.57 -25.48
N ASN A 538 -24.54 3.61 -24.21
CA ASN A 538 -25.44 3.43 -23.08
C ASN A 538 -24.89 4.10 -21.81
N PRO A 539 -25.07 5.43 -21.66
CA PRO A 539 -24.51 6.19 -20.55
C PRO A 539 -24.98 5.75 -19.16
N GLN A 540 -26.18 5.17 -19.08
CA GLN A 540 -26.79 4.73 -17.83
C GLN A 540 -26.09 3.49 -17.23
N LEU A 541 -25.22 2.79 -17.99
CA LEU A 541 -24.56 1.57 -17.49
C LEU A 541 -23.54 1.85 -16.39
N ILE A 542 -22.86 2.99 -16.44
CA ILE A 542 -21.77 3.28 -15.48
C ILE A 542 -22.29 3.76 -14.12
N ASP A 543 -23.53 4.24 -14.06
CA ASP A 543 -24.18 4.71 -12.83
C ASP A 543 -24.85 3.58 -12.03
N ARG A 544 -24.97 2.40 -12.64
CA ARG A 544 -25.66 1.23 -12.10
C ARG A 544 -24.74 0.41 -11.18
N PRO A 545 -25.06 0.28 -9.88
CA PRO A 545 -24.20 -0.42 -8.92
C PRO A 545 -23.92 -1.89 -9.25
N GLU A 546 -24.82 -2.56 -9.98
CA GLU A 546 -24.66 -3.97 -10.38
C GLU A 546 -23.53 -4.22 -11.39
N HIS A 547 -23.07 -3.17 -12.09
CA HIS A 547 -21.95 -3.27 -13.03
C HIS A 547 -20.62 -2.88 -12.39
N MET A 548 -20.64 -2.21 -11.23
CA MET A 548 -19.44 -1.81 -10.48
C MET A 548 -18.86 -3.00 -9.71
N GLY A 549 -17.56 -3.27 -9.88
CA GLY A 549 -16.87 -4.36 -9.19
C GLY A 549 -17.10 -5.74 -9.82
N THR A 550 -17.81 -5.80 -10.95
CA THR A 550 -18.14 -7.04 -11.64
C THR A 550 -17.12 -7.32 -12.75
N LEU A 551 -16.34 -8.40 -12.59
CA LEU A 551 -15.41 -8.90 -13.60
C LEU A 551 -16.08 -10.00 -14.44
N PHE A 552 -15.91 -9.96 -15.76
CA PHE A 552 -16.65 -10.78 -16.72
C PHE A 552 -16.59 -12.28 -16.43
N ASP A 553 -15.41 -12.78 -16.08
CA ASP A 553 -15.18 -14.21 -15.80
C ASP A 553 -15.63 -14.63 -14.40
N LEU A 554 -15.86 -13.67 -13.50
CA LEU A 554 -16.15 -13.88 -12.09
C LEU A 554 -17.54 -13.38 -11.66
N GLN A 555 -18.40 -13.04 -12.62
CA GLN A 555 -19.79 -12.68 -12.35
C GLN A 555 -20.63 -13.92 -12.02
N LEU A 556 -21.58 -13.77 -11.09
CA LEU A 556 -22.67 -14.74 -10.92
C LEU A 556 -23.52 -14.72 -12.20
N GLN A 557 -23.83 -15.91 -12.72
CA GLN A 557 -24.68 -16.07 -13.91
C GLN A 557 -26.15 -15.83 -13.59
#